data_AF-A0AAD4XP22-F1
#
_entry.id   AF-A0AAD4XP22-F1
#
_cell.length_a   1.000
_cell.length_b   1.000
_cell.length_c   1.000
_cell.angle_alpha   90.00
_cell.angle_beta   90.00
_cell.angle_gamma   90.00
#
_symmetry.space_group_name_H-M   'P 1'
#
loop_
_entity.id
_entity.type
_entity.pdbx_description
1 polymer ?
#
loop_
_entity_poly.entity_id
_entity_poly.type
_entity_poly.pdbx_seq_one_letter_code
_entity_poly.pdbx_strand_id
1 'polypeptide(L)'
;MDHKPYNRIEYFGGLASTFKEESYSDIQVKPGNGPSIPAHKFMLLSTNTCKDSICSPEFNHEELATFLELLYCGNLAKEKFEMHYYCLALASHE
;
A
#
# COMPACT_ATOMS: atom_id res chain seq x y z
N MET A 1 -26.64 -12.69 -12.09
CA MET A 1 -25.25 -13.00 -11.70
C MET A 1 -25.25 -13.09 -10.19
N ASP A 2 -25.12 -14.30 -9.65
CA ASP A 2 -25.01 -14.49 -8.20
C ASP A 2 -23.67 -13.95 -7.73
N HIS A 3 -23.68 -12.81 -7.02
CA HIS A 3 -22.51 -12.32 -6.31
C HIS A 3 -22.21 -13.29 -5.16
N LYS A 4 -21.42 -14.33 -5.45
CA LYS A 4 -20.78 -15.12 -4.40
C LYS A 4 -19.86 -14.15 -3.63
N PRO A 5 -20.07 -13.94 -2.32
CA PRO A 5 -19.22 -13.03 -1.58
C PRO A 5 -17.80 -13.58 -1.60
N TYR A 6 -16.86 -12.81 -2.17
CA TYR A 6 -15.45 -13.11 -2.03
C TYR A 6 -15.12 -13.15 -0.55
N ASN A 7 -14.48 -14.23 -0.10
CA ASN A 7 -13.97 -14.22 1.25
C ASN A 7 -12.84 -13.17 1.32
N ARG A 8 -12.70 -12.52 2.48
CA ARG A 8 -11.75 -11.40 2.67
C ARG A 8 -10.31 -11.78 2.27
N ILE A 9 -9.92 -13.03 2.48
CA ILE A 9 -8.57 -13.54 2.22
C ILE A 9 -8.32 -13.61 0.71
N GLU A 10 -9.28 -14.11 -0.07
CA GLU A 10 -9.19 -14.16 -1.54
C GLU A 10 -9.13 -12.77 -2.15
N TYR A 11 -9.86 -11.80 -1.60
CA TYR A 11 -9.85 -10.42 -2.07
C TYR A 11 -8.46 -9.77 -1.89
N PHE A 12 -7.89 -9.80 -0.68
CA PHE A 12 -6.54 -9.28 -0.43
C PHE A 12 -5.45 -10.10 -1.14
N GLY A 13 -5.65 -11.41 -1.32
CA GLY A 13 -4.75 -12.25 -2.10
C GLY A 13 -4.64 -11.77 -3.56
N GLY A 14 -5.77 -11.45 -4.20
CA GLY A 14 -5.78 -10.89 -5.55
C GLY A 14 -5.08 -9.54 -5.63
N LEU A 15 -5.35 -8.64 -4.68
CA LEU A 15 -4.71 -7.33 -4.58
C LEU A 15 -3.19 -7.44 -4.40
N ALA A 16 -2.73 -8.30 -3.48
CA ALA A 16 -1.32 -8.55 -3.23
C ALA A 16 -0.59 -9.10 -4.46
N SER A 17 -1.21 -10.02 -5.20
CA SER A 17 -0.68 -10.54 -6.45
C SER A 17 -0.52 -9.43 -7.50
N THR A 18 -1.55 -8.61 -7.72
CA THR A 18 -1.49 -7.52 -8.70
C THR A 18 -0.43 -6.48 -8.34
N PHE A 19 -0.26 -6.15 -7.06
CA PHE A 19 0.81 -5.26 -6.60
C PHE A 19 2.20 -5.84 -6.84
N LYS A 20 2.41 -7.11 -6.46
CA LYS A 20 3.71 -7.79 -6.64
C LYS A 20 4.11 -7.95 -8.11
N GLU A 21 3.13 -8.15 -8.98
CA GLU A 21 3.33 -8.28 -10.43
C GLU A 21 3.35 -6.92 -11.15
N GLU A 22 3.18 -5.81 -10.40
CA GLU A 22 3.07 -4.43 -10.90
C GLU A 22 2.03 -4.26 -12.03
N SER A 23 1.08 -5.19 -12.10
CA SER A 23 0.14 -5.32 -13.22
C SER A 23 -0.93 -4.24 -13.15
N TYR A 24 -1.18 -3.54 -14.26
CA TYR A 24 -2.22 -2.50 -14.37
C TYR A 24 -2.08 -1.33 -13.39
N SER A 25 -0.87 -1.08 -12.89
CA SER A 25 -0.57 0.13 -12.11
C SER A 25 -0.90 1.39 -12.92
N ASP A 26 -1.64 2.31 -12.33
CA ASP A 26 -2.14 3.53 -12.96
C ASP A 26 -1.49 4.81 -12.39
N ILE A 27 -0.55 4.63 -11.45
CA ILE A 27 0.21 5.69 -10.81
C ILE A 27 1.58 5.19 -10.36
N GLN A 28 2.55 6.10 -10.31
CA GLN A 28 3.82 5.88 -9.63
C GLN A 28 3.90 6.81 -8.41
N VAL A 29 4.13 6.23 -7.24
CA VAL A 29 4.21 6.97 -5.98
C VAL A 29 5.68 7.27 -5.71
N LYS A 30 5.98 8.55 -5.51
CA LYS A 30 7.35 9.00 -5.29
C LYS A 30 7.69 9.00 -3.79
N PRO A 31 8.67 8.20 -3.33
CA PRO A 31 9.20 8.30 -1.97
C PRO A 31 10.11 9.52 -1.79
N GLY A 32 10.45 9.83 -0.53
CA GLY A 32 11.45 10.85 -0.19
C GLY A 32 12.86 10.53 -0.69
N ASN A 33 13.17 9.25 -0.90
CA ASN A 33 14.42 8.78 -1.52
C ASN A 33 14.20 7.52 -2.38
N GLY A 34 15.09 7.26 -3.35
CA GLY A 34 15.01 6.07 -4.19
C GLY A 34 14.03 6.18 -5.38
N PRO A 35 13.79 5.07 -6.09
CA PRO A 35 12.90 5.05 -7.26
C PRO A 35 11.42 5.16 -6.87
N SER A 36 10.56 5.53 -7.82
CA SER A 36 9.11 5.54 -7.58
C SER A 36 8.55 4.12 -7.60
N ILE A 37 7.50 3.88 -6.80
CA ILE A 37 6.86 2.56 -6.68
C ILE A 37 5.53 2.57 -7.47
N PRO A 38 5.33 1.63 -8.42
CA PRO A 38 4.06 1.48 -9.12
C PRO A 38 2.94 1.07 -8.15
N ALA A 39 1.77 1.70 -8.28
CA ALA A 39 0.62 1.43 -7.43
C ALA A 39 -0.71 1.65 -8.19
N HIS A 40 -1.82 1.49 -7.46
CA HIS A 40 -3.18 1.68 -7.94
C HIS A 40 -3.83 2.86 -7.19
N LYS A 41 -4.36 3.84 -7.92
CA LYS A 41 -5.04 5.02 -7.35
C LYS A 41 -6.15 4.62 -6.40
N PHE A 42 -6.97 3.63 -6.76
CA PHE A 42 -8.04 3.15 -5.90
C PHE A 42 -7.53 2.72 -4.52
N MET A 43 -6.32 2.15 -4.44
CA MET A 43 -5.71 1.76 -3.18
C MET A 43 -5.30 2.98 -2.36
N LEU A 44 -4.72 4.00 -3.00
CA LEU A 44 -4.28 5.23 -2.34
C LEU A 44 -5.47 6.12 -1.93
N LEU A 45 -6.55 6.15 -2.72
CA LEU A 45 -7.77 6.89 -2.40
C LEU A 45 -8.49 6.36 -1.16
N SER A 46 -8.18 5.12 -0.76
CA SER A 46 -8.67 4.57 0.50
C SER A 46 -7.96 5.14 1.73
N THR A 47 -6.88 5.92 1.53
CA THR A 47 -6.07 6.51 2.59
C THR A 47 -6.02 8.03 2.45
N ASN A 48 -6.10 8.76 3.56
CA ASN A 48 -5.91 10.22 3.55
C ASN A 48 -4.43 10.62 3.33
N THR A 49 -3.53 9.66 3.46
CA THR A 49 -2.07 9.83 3.50
C THR A 49 -1.41 10.10 2.16
N CYS A 50 -2.11 9.79 1.05
CA CYS A 50 -1.55 9.86 -0.29
C CYS A 50 -2.56 10.49 -1.25
N LYS A 51 -2.31 11.72 -1.68
CA LYS A 51 -3.12 12.42 -2.69
C LYS A 51 -2.35 12.51 -4.00
N ASP A 52 -2.99 12.10 -5.10
CA ASP A 52 -2.51 12.33 -6.47
C ASP A 52 -1.02 12.02 -6.69
N SER A 53 -0.56 10.81 -6.33
CA SER A 53 0.84 10.29 -6.42
C SER A 53 1.81 10.75 -5.34
N ILE A 54 1.39 11.67 -4.47
CA ILE A 54 2.22 12.21 -3.41
C ILE A 54 1.71 11.63 -2.10
N CYS A 55 2.45 10.64 -1.57
CA CYS A 55 2.35 10.31 -0.16
C CYS A 55 3.10 11.35 0.66
N SER A 56 2.66 11.59 1.90
CA SER A 56 3.33 12.52 2.82
C SER A 56 4.87 12.32 2.73
N PRO A 57 5.66 13.41 2.56
CA PRO A 57 7.08 13.36 2.17
C PRO A 57 8.03 12.70 3.19
N GLU A 58 7.47 12.06 4.22
CA GLU A 58 8.19 11.41 5.31
C GLU A 58 8.65 10.00 4.98
N PHE A 59 7.98 9.31 4.05
CA PHE A 59 8.36 7.93 3.73
C PHE A 59 9.60 7.85 2.85
N ASN A 60 10.62 7.14 3.34
CA ASN A 60 11.66 6.59 2.49
C ASN A 60 11.12 5.44 1.62
N HIS A 61 11.91 4.97 0.65
CA HIS A 61 11.47 3.91 -0.26
C HIS A 61 10.96 2.65 0.46
N GLU A 62 11.65 2.20 1.51
CA GLU A 62 11.31 0.99 2.24
C GLU A 62 10.03 1.17 3.07
N GLU A 63 9.89 2.30 3.72
CA GLU A 63 8.68 2.61 4.49
C GLU A 63 7.46 2.75 3.58
N LEU A 64 7.62 3.40 2.42
CA LEU A 64 6.56 3.49 1.42
C LEU A 64 6.18 2.11 0.88
N ALA A 65 7.17 1.27 0.56
CA ALA A 65 6.91 -0.10 0.13
C ALA A 65 6.18 -0.91 1.20
N THR A 66 6.56 -0.74 2.47
CA THR A 66 5.93 -1.41 3.62
C THR A 66 4.50 -0.93 3.84
N PHE A 67 4.25 0.37 3.71
CA PHE A 67 2.92 0.94 3.78
C PHE A 67 2.03 0.40 2.66
N LEU A 68 2.51 0.37 1.41
CA LEU A 68 1.76 -0.19 0.29
C LEU A 68 1.47 -1.67 0.50
N GLU A 69 2.47 -2.47 0.93
CA GLU A 69 2.26 -3.89 1.24
C GLU A 69 1.15 -4.08 2.28
N LEU A 70 1.11 -3.26 3.33
CA LEU A 70 0.03 -3.30 4.32
C LEU A 70 -1.35 -3.03 3.68
N LEU A 71 -1.45 -2.08 2.75
CA LEU A 71 -2.72 -1.79 2.05
C LEU A 71 -3.18 -2.93 1.15
N TYR A 72 -2.26 -3.56 0.40
CA TYR A 72 -2.60 -4.64 -0.53
C TYR A 72 -2.83 -5.98 0.17
N CYS A 73 -2.07 -6.29 1.23
CA CYS A 73 -2.12 -7.57 1.93
C CYS A 73 -3.09 -7.54 3.13
N GLY A 74 -3.37 -6.36 3.68
CA GLY A 74 -4.14 -6.18 4.92
C GLY A 74 -3.39 -6.65 6.19
N ASN A 75 -2.13 -7.06 6.07
CA ASN A 75 -1.25 -7.45 7.17
C ASN A 75 0.23 -7.26 6.78
N LEU A 76 1.10 -7.40 7.78
CA LEU A 76 2.56 -7.45 7.63
C LEU A 76 3.13 -8.54 8.55
N ALA A 77 4.30 -9.06 8.20
CA ALA A 77 5.08 -9.88 9.13
C ALA A 77 5.40 -9.05 10.40
N LYS A 78 5.32 -9.69 11.57
CA LYS A 78 5.48 -9.02 12.88
C LYS A 78 6.75 -8.16 12.95
N GLU A 79 7.88 -8.73 12.56
CA GLU A 79 9.18 -8.05 12.59
C GLU A 79 9.19 -6.79 11.70
N LYS A 80 8.61 -6.89 10.50
CA LYS A 80 8.50 -5.77 9.55
C LYS A 80 7.57 -4.69 10.07
N PHE A 81 6.46 -5.09 10.70
CA PHE A 81 5.53 -4.16 11.36
C PHE A 81 6.20 -3.43 12.51
N GLU A 82 6.93 -4.13 13.37
CA GLU A 82 7.65 -3.54 14.51
C GLU A 82 8.74 -2.57 14.05
N MET A 83 9.47 -2.91 13.00
CA MET A 83 10.53 -2.07 12.43
C MET A 83 10.00 -0.74 11.87
N HIS A 84 8.84 -0.78 11.21
CA HIS A 84 8.25 0.38 10.53
C HIS A 84 7.05 0.99 11.29
N TYR A 85 6.82 0.56 12.53
CA TYR A 85 5.62 0.92 13.31
C TYR A 85 5.41 2.43 13.40
N TYR A 86 6.46 3.19 13.68
CA TYR A 86 6.37 4.63 13.87
C TYR A 86 5.81 5.34 12.62
N CYS A 87 6.37 5.07 11.45
CA CYS A 87 5.94 5.69 10.20
C CYS A 87 4.53 5.22 9.80
N LEU A 88 4.19 3.94 10.03
CA LEU A 88 2.84 3.42 9.79
C LEU A 88 1.79 4.06 10.72
N ALA A 89 2.14 4.29 11.99
CA ALA A 89 1.26 4.91 12.97
C ALA A 89 1.01 6.40 12.69
N LEU A 90 2.02 7.12 12.18
CA LEU A 90 1.87 8.50 11.70
C LEU A 90 0.91 8.58 10.51
N ALA A 91 1.09 7.71 9.51
CA ALA A 91 0.17 7.61 8.38
C ALA A 91 -1.27 7.32 8.81
N SER A 92 -1.49 6.62 9.91
CA SER A 92 -2.84 6.27 10.37
C SER A 92 -3.56 7.42 11.10
N HIS A 93 -2.86 8.51 11.43
CA HIS A 93 -3.39 9.60 12.26
C HIS A 93 -3.91 10.83 11.46
N GLU A 94 -3.81 10.83 10.12
CA GLU A 94 -4.21 11.96 9.26
C GLU A 94 -5.61 11.85 8.61
#